data_AF-A0A164MM52-F1
#
_entry.id   AF-A0A164MM52-F1
#
_cell.length_a   1.000
_cell.length_b   1.000
_cell.length_c   1.000
_cell.angle_alpha   90.00
_cell.angle_beta   90.00
_cell.angle_gamma   90.00
#
_symmetry.space_group_name_H-M   'P 1'
#
loop_
_entity.id
_entity.type
_entity.pdbx_description
1 polymer ?
#
loop_
_entity_poly.entity_id
_entity_poly.type
_entity_poly.pdbx_seq_one_letter_code
_entity_poly.pdbx_strand_id
1 'polypeptide(L)'
;MPENLDEDVRSITTAIFDLQFPAEIWRIILREACEPLTEEEMLISVERRPREGDEPIREPNYRFILSSALTCRTFAALALPFLYHFIRIPPSSPHRTPELLKLVSTLRLPLPKVFGDEDRTYSDLVRFAHIEEIDAVSKILNSCHNITHLVIGGNDEIQFIPDFGTMLSKLESLVALRMKTCISPSPAENDISTLPRPTLQNLRVLTLSLHVGSHYVLDACSWDIPNLRVVSFGYIYASPNSVTGEEFLQIHGSNIQSLGFEGSHCTVPKAPLLEVLCPHLTHLQVETPSRLLGANGTDGAEAATTCTHRGIRTVTFSDMTWESITDEHRGFDENDITVLQNLCAHYLPSLKEVRCLWIPASSIRRRARSRQYREQLHFRIWFRDLLWEWERRKIRFVRSDTDKVISLDDSEMDSRSWFSADELCTRTDAI
;
A
#
# COMPACT_ATOMS: atom_id res chain seq x y z
N MET A 1 -74.66 -19.70 6.70
CA MET A 1 -73.68 -20.80 6.87
C MET A 1 -72.42 -20.38 6.15
N PRO A 2 -71.33 -20.07 6.86
CA PRO A 2 -70.06 -19.74 6.23
C PRO A 2 -69.26 -21.02 5.98
N GLU A 3 -68.63 -21.09 4.81
CA GLU A 3 -67.70 -22.12 4.39
C GLU A 3 -66.34 -21.92 5.08
N ASN A 4 -65.74 -23.04 5.48
CA ASN A 4 -64.39 -23.15 6.02
C ASN A 4 -63.35 -22.61 5.03
N LEU A 5 -62.56 -21.64 5.47
CA LEU A 5 -61.24 -21.36 4.92
C LEU A 5 -60.24 -22.01 5.88
N ASP A 6 -59.87 -23.25 5.56
CA ASP A 6 -58.75 -23.95 6.19
C ASP A 6 -57.47 -23.13 5.98
N GLU A 7 -56.85 -22.84 7.11
CA GLU A 7 -55.52 -22.27 7.25
C GLU A 7 -54.48 -23.21 6.62
N ASP A 8 -54.03 -22.90 5.41
CA ASP A 8 -52.84 -23.51 4.81
C ASP A 8 -51.58 -22.84 5.41
N VAL A 9 -51.35 -23.06 6.71
CA VAL A 9 -50.09 -22.75 7.38
C VAL A 9 -49.04 -23.72 6.82
N ARG A 10 -48.38 -23.31 5.74
CA ARG A 10 -47.16 -23.96 5.25
C ARG A 10 -46.16 -24.01 6.40
N SER A 11 -46.03 -25.19 6.99
CA SER A 11 -45.00 -25.47 7.98
C SER A 11 -43.64 -25.18 7.36
N ILE A 12 -42.96 -24.13 7.85
CA ILE A 12 -41.55 -23.93 7.59
C ILE A 12 -40.83 -25.05 8.33
N THR A 13 -40.59 -26.15 7.62
CA THR A 13 -39.69 -27.21 8.06
C THR A 13 -38.32 -26.57 8.16
N THR A 14 -37.93 -26.26 9.40
CA THR A 14 -36.56 -25.89 9.74
C THR A 14 -35.73 -27.12 9.42
N ALA A 15 -35.12 -27.14 8.24
CA ALA A 15 -34.11 -28.14 7.91
C ALA A 15 -33.00 -27.99 8.96
N ILE A 16 -32.96 -28.91 9.92
CA ILE A 16 -31.88 -29.02 10.89
C ILE A 16 -30.69 -29.52 10.07
N PHE A 17 -29.93 -28.57 9.53
CA PHE A 17 -28.65 -28.87 8.91
C PHE A 17 -27.71 -29.32 10.02
N ASP A 18 -27.53 -30.64 10.13
CA ASP A 18 -26.57 -31.32 10.99
C ASP A 18 -25.14 -31.06 10.46
N LEU A 19 -24.70 -29.80 10.52
CA LEU A 19 -23.38 -29.36 10.09
C LEU A 19 -22.36 -29.66 11.18
N GLN A 20 -22.12 -30.96 11.44
CA GLN A 20 -21.22 -31.49 12.46
C GLN A 20 -19.72 -31.33 12.11
N PHE A 21 -19.33 -30.29 11.40
CA PHE A 21 -17.91 -29.97 11.25
C PHE A 21 -17.43 -29.13 12.44
N PRO A 22 -16.21 -29.39 12.95
CA PRO A 22 -15.57 -28.53 13.95
C PRO A 22 -15.51 -27.08 13.49
N ALA A 23 -15.51 -26.14 14.45
CA ALA A 23 -15.48 -24.71 14.16
C ALA A 23 -14.25 -24.30 13.33
N GLU A 24 -13.14 -25.03 13.45
CA GLU A 24 -11.92 -24.86 12.68
C GLU A 24 -12.14 -25.12 11.19
N ILE A 25 -12.89 -26.18 10.85
CA ILE A 25 -13.22 -26.52 9.47
C ILE A 25 -14.18 -25.48 8.90
N TRP A 26 -15.20 -25.08 9.67
CA TRP A 26 -16.09 -23.99 9.25
C TRP A 26 -15.35 -22.67 9.06
N ARG A 27 -14.35 -22.37 9.88
CA ARG A 27 -13.51 -21.18 9.73
C ARG A 27 -12.73 -21.22 8.42
N ILE A 28 -12.20 -22.38 8.01
CA ILE A 28 -11.50 -22.53 6.73
C ILE A 28 -12.49 -22.33 5.57
N ILE A 29 -13.63 -23.02 5.60
CA ILE A 29 -14.66 -22.92 4.55
C ILE A 29 -15.18 -21.47 4.42
N LEU A 30 -15.51 -20.83 5.54
CA LEU A 30 -16.00 -19.45 5.52
C LEU A 30 -14.93 -18.45 5.16
N ARG A 31 -13.66 -18.66 5.55
CA ARG A 31 -12.56 -17.81 5.09
C ARG A 31 -12.40 -17.88 3.58
N GLU A 32 -12.46 -19.09 3.00
CA GLU A 32 -12.39 -19.27 1.55
C GLU A 32 -13.60 -18.64 0.85
N ALA A 33 -14.82 -18.91 1.34
CA ALA A 33 -16.05 -18.44 0.71
C ALA A 33 -16.25 -16.93 0.84
N CYS A 34 -15.93 -16.36 2.01
CA CYS A 34 -16.07 -14.92 2.27
C CYS A 34 -14.90 -14.11 1.71
N GLU A 35 -13.75 -14.76 1.48
CA GLU A 35 -12.53 -14.15 0.96
C GLU A 35 -12.20 -12.81 1.65
N PRO A 36 -12.02 -12.78 2.99
CA PRO A 36 -11.71 -11.55 3.70
C PRO A 36 -10.35 -11.00 3.24
N LEU A 37 -10.14 -9.70 3.48
CA LEU A 37 -8.88 -9.06 3.14
C LEU A 37 -7.71 -9.73 3.89
N THR A 38 -6.66 -10.07 3.15
CA THR A 38 -5.44 -10.68 3.67
C THR A 38 -4.47 -9.62 4.18
N GLU A 39 -3.52 -10.02 5.04
CA GLU A 39 -2.48 -9.12 5.54
C GLU A 39 -1.59 -8.56 4.42
N GLU A 40 -1.35 -9.37 3.39
CA GLU A 40 -0.59 -8.94 2.22
C GLU A 40 -1.35 -7.89 1.40
N GLU A 41 -2.65 -8.07 1.15
CA GLU A 41 -3.49 -7.05 0.50
C GLU A 41 -3.53 -5.74 1.31
N MET A 42 -3.65 -5.84 2.65
CA MET A 42 -3.60 -4.69 3.56
C MET A 42 -2.26 -3.94 3.46
N LEU A 43 -1.15 -4.68 3.49
CA LEU A 43 0.20 -4.12 3.42
C LEU A 43 0.47 -3.45 2.08
N ILE A 44 0.10 -4.11 0.98
CA ILE A 44 0.17 -3.58 -0.38
C ILE A 44 -0.55 -2.22 -0.47
N SER A 45 -1.71 -2.08 0.19
CA SER A 45 -2.43 -0.81 0.21
C SER A 45 -1.69 0.32 0.95
N VAL A 46 -0.95 -0.02 2.00
CA VAL A 46 -0.16 0.95 2.77
C VAL A 46 1.06 1.39 1.97
N GLU A 47 1.71 0.45 1.26
CA GLU A 47 2.95 0.70 0.52
C GLU A 47 2.72 1.35 -0.86
N ARG A 48 1.67 0.99 -1.60
CA ARG A 48 1.50 1.45 -3.00
C ARG A 48 1.07 2.90 -3.12
N ARG A 49 1.75 3.73 -3.93
CA ARG A 49 1.17 4.97 -4.48
C ARG A 49 -0.02 4.64 -5.38
N PRO A 50 -1.25 5.14 -5.12
CA PRO A 50 -2.31 5.01 -6.11
C PRO A 50 -1.91 5.83 -7.33
N ARG A 51 -1.55 5.15 -8.41
CA ARG A 51 -1.46 5.73 -9.73
C ARG A 51 -2.87 5.88 -10.30
N GLU A 52 -3.03 6.80 -11.24
CA GLU A 52 -4.26 6.88 -12.03
C GLU A 52 -4.49 5.55 -12.73
N GLY A 53 -5.44 4.77 -12.20
CA GLY A 53 -5.83 3.47 -12.73
C GLY A 53 -5.22 2.25 -12.04
N ASP A 54 -4.62 2.41 -10.86
CA ASP A 54 -4.47 1.28 -9.93
C ASP A 54 -5.87 0.81 -9.50
N GLU A 55 -6.07 -0.51 -9.48
CA GLU A 55 -7.30 -1.05 -8.93
C GLU A 55 -7.40 -0.63 -7.46
N PRO A 56 -8.55 -0.07 -7.03
CA PRO A 56 -8.78 0.17 -5.63
C PRO A 56 -8.62 -1.15 -4.88
N ILE A 57 -8.18 -1.07 -3.61
CA ILE A 57 -8.17 -2.21 -2.69
C ILE A 57 -9.47 -2.99 -2.89
N ARG A 58 -9.35 -4.30 -3.12
CA ARG A 58 -10.49 -5.19 -3.31
C ARG A 58 -11.48 -4.98 -2.16
N GLU A 59 -12.68 -4.52 -2.48
CA GLU A 59 -13.73 -4.40 -1.49
C GLU A 59 -14.30 -5.79 -1.21
N PRO A 60 -14.35 -6.24 0.05
CA PRO A 60 -14.98 -7.51 0.40
C PRO A 60 -16.43 -7.57 -0.07
N ASN A 61 -16.93 -8.76 -0.40
CA ASN A 61 -18.34 -8.95 -0.72
C ASN A 61 -19.22 -8.90 0.55
N TYR A 62 -19.47 -7.69 1.06
CA TYR A 62 -20.19 -7.47 2.33
C TYR A 62 -21.58 -8.13 2.35
N ARG A 63 -22.27 -8.23 1.21
CA ARG A 63 -23.57 -8.90 1.11
C ARG A 63 -23.47 -10.40 1.32
N PHE A 64 -22.48 -11.04 0.70
CA PHE A 64 -22.23 -12.45 0.88
C PHE A 64 -21.77 -12.76 2.32
N ILE A 65 -20.86 -11.95 2.86
CA ILE A 65 -20.37 -12.09 4.23
C ILE A 65 -21.52 -11.94 5.23
N LEU A 66 -22.37 -10.93 5.04
CA LEU A 66 -23.55 -10.70 5.89
C LEU A 66 -24.53 -11.87 5.78
N SER A 67 -24.80 -12.38 4.58
CA SER A 67 -25.68 -13.53 4.38
C SER A 67 -25.14 -14.79 5.06
N SER A 68 -23.83 -15.01 4.99
CA SER A 68 -23.14 -16.08 5.70
C SER A 68 -23.29 -15.90 7.22
N ALA A 69 -23.03 -14.70 7.74
CA ALA A 69 -23.19 -14.39 9.16
C ALA A 69 -24.63 -14.59 9.66
N LEU A 70 -25.64 -14.31 8.83
CA LEU A 70 -27.06 -14.45 9.18
C LEU A 70 -27.58 -15.90 9.07
N THR A 71 -26.78 -16.85 8.58
CA THR A 71 -27.20 -18.24 8.36
C THR A 71 -27.48 -18.96 9.69
N CYS A 72 -26.55 -18.88 10.65
CA CYS A 72 -26.73 -19.46 11.98
C CYS A 72 -25.76 -18.82 12.99
N ARG A 73 -25.90 -19.13 14.28
CA ARG A 73 -25.03 -18.57 15.33
C ARG A 73 -23.55 -18.92 15.16
N THR A 74 -23.23 -20.15 14.74
CA THR A 74 -21.85 -20.57 14.48
C THR A 74 -21.23 -19.76 13.35
N PHE A 75 -21.98 -19.54 12.27
CA PHE A 75 -21.51 -18.74 11.15
C PHE A 75 -21.40 -17.26 11.53
N ALA A 76 -22.34 -16.74 12.32
CA ALA A 76 -22.25 -15.38 12.85
C ALA A 76 -20.92 -15.16 13.60
N ALA A 77 -20.56 -16.09 14.48
CA ALA A 77 -19.32 -16.05 15.26
C ALA A 77 -18.05 -16.03 14.39
N LEU A 78 -18.10 -16.68 13.22
CA LEU A 78 -16.96 -16.84 12.32
C LEU A 78 -16.88 -15.76 11.23
N ALA A 79 -18.03 -15.33 10.69
CA ALA A 79 -18.12 -14.43 9.53
C ALA A 79 -18.28 -12.95 9.90
N LEU A 80 -18.89 -12.59 11.04
CA LEU A 80 -18.96 -11.19 11.46
C LEU A 80 -17.58 -10.51 11.59
N PRO A 81 -16.52 -11.17 12.10
CA PRO A 81 -15.17 -10.60 12.08
C PRO A 81 -14.70 -10.20 10.67
N PHE A 82 -15.09 -10.95 9.63
CA PHE A 82 -14.74 -10.61 8.25
C PHE A 82 -15.49 -9.37 7.75
N LEU A 83 -16.72 -9.16 8.22
CA LEU A 83 -17.55 -8.02 7.81
C LEU A 83 -16.98 -6.69 8.32
N TYR A 84 -16.46 -6.67 9.54
CA TYR A 84 -15.93 -5.47 10.20
C TYR A 84 -14.40 -5.37 10.14
N HIS A 85 -13.74 -6.33 9.47
CA HIS A 85 -12.28 -6.37 9.36
C HIS A 85 -11.69 -5.12 8.71
N PHE A 86 -12.43 -4.57 7.74
CA PHE A 86 -12.05 -3.43 6.93
C PHE A 86 -13.07 -2.30 7.05
N ILE A 87 -12.59 -1.09 7.27
CA ILE A 87 -13.37 0.14 7.19
C ILE A 87 -12.78 1.05 6.12
N ARG A 88 -13.64 1.50 5.21
CA ARG A 88 -13.32 2.53 4.21
C ARG A 88 -14.19 3.76 4.44
N ILE A 89 -13.54 4.91 4.62
CA ILE A 89 -14.21 6.21 4.72
C ILE A 89 -13.72 7.05 3.54
N PRO A 90 -14.50 7.14 2.45
CA PRO A 90 -14.12 7.91 1.27
C PRO A 90 -14.12 9.42 1.56
N PRO A 91 -13.49 10.26 0.72
CA PRO A 91 -13.54 11.70 0.90
C PRO A 91 -15.00 12.19 0.80
N SER A 92 -15.39 13.11 1.67
CA SER A 92 -16.77 13.56 1.80
C SER A 92 -17.27 14.34 0.59
N SER A 93 -18.43 13.94 0.07
CA SER A 93 -19.34 14.89 -0.56
C SER A 93 -20.16 15.57 0.54
N PRO A 94 -20.65 16.82 0.36
CA PRO A 94 -21.31 17.62 1.41
C PRO A 94 -22.61 17.03 2.03
N HIS A 95 -22.97 15.78 1.74
CA HIS A 95 -24.19 15.12 2.21
C HIS A 95 -23.96 13.83 3.03
N ARG A 96 -22.70 13.45 3.35
CA ARG A 96 -22.38 12.12 3.95
C ARG A 96 -22.20 12.06 5.48
N THR A 97 -22.30 13.19 6.19
CA THR A 97 -22.20 13.24 7.67
C THR A 97 -23.08 12.22 8.41
N PRO A 98 -24.31 11.88 7.96
CA PRO A 98 -25.15 10.88 8.63
C PRO A 98 -24.61 9.44 8.57
N GLU A 99 -23.87 9.08 7.52
CA GLU A 99 -23.35 7.71 7.34
C GLU A 99 -22.18 7.44 8.27
N LEU A 100 -21.27 8.41 8.43
CA LEU A 100 -20.17 8.35 9.38
C LEU A 100 -20.69 8.21 10.83
N LEU A 101 -21.73 8.96 11.20
CA LEU A 101 -22.32 8.86 12.54
C LEU A 101 -22.93 7.48 12.78
N LYS A 102 -23.61 6.89 11.78
CA LYS A 102 -24.15 5.53 11.86
C LYS A 102 -23.04 4.48 11.99
N LEU A 103 -21.94 4.64 11.26
CA LEU A 103 -20.79 3.75 11.37
C LEU A 103 -20.22 3.80 12.78
N VAL A 104 -19.87 4.99 13.27
CA VAL A 104 -19.30 5.17 14.63
C VAL A 104 -20.25 4.66 15.71
N SER A 105 -21.57 4.89 15.57
CA SER A 105 -22.54 4.35 16.52
C SER A 105 -22.58 2.82 16.50
N THR A 106 -22.49 2.21 15.31
CA THR A 106 -22.49 0.75 15.15
C THR A 106 -21.24 0.12 15.76
N LEU A 107 -20.08 0.75 15.56
CA LEU A 107 -18.80 0.26 16.09
C LEU A 107 -18.78 0.22 17.63
N ARG A 108 -19.55 1.09 18.29
CA ARG A 108 -19.69 1.14 19.74
C ARG A 108 -20.71 0.15 20.31
N LEU A 109 -21.49 -0.54 19.46
CA LEU A 109 -22.43 -1.53 19.95
C LEU A 109 -21.69 -2.73 20.52
N PRO A 110 -22.19 -3.34 21.61
CA PRO A 110 -21.60 -4.56 22.13
C PRO A 110 -21.73 -5.70 21.12
N LEU A 111 -20.72 -6.57 21.07
CA LEU A 111 -20.78 -7.79 20.29
C LEU A 111 -21.84 -8.74 20.87
N PRO A 112 -22.48 -9.57 20.03
CA PRO A 112 -23.37 -10.62 20.53
C PRO A 112 -22.62 -11.59 21.45
N LYS A 113 -23.32 -12.19 22.43
CA LYS A 113 -22.74 -13.16 23.40
C LYS A 113 -21.99 -14.35 22.78
N VAL A 114 -22.21 -14.63 21.50
CA VAL A 114 -21.47 -15.68 20.78
C VAL A 114 -19.96 -15.37 20.68
N PHE A 115 -19.55 -14.12 20.91
CA PHE A 115 -18.15 -13.69 20.97
C PHE A 115 -17.53 -13.73 22.37
N GLY A 116 -18.27 -14.26 23.36
CA GLY A 116 -17.90 -14.26 24.77
C GLY A 116 -18.74 -13.28 25.59
N ASP A 117 -18.52 -13.32 26.91
CA ASP A 117 -19.20 -12.45 27.89
C ASP A 117 -18.38 -11.17 28.21
N GLU A 118 -17.27 -10.94 27.51
CA GLU A 118 -16.48 -9.72 27.65
C GLU A 118 -17.20 -8.52 27.02
N ASP A 119 -16.96 -7.32 27.55
CA ASP A 119 -17.49 -6.03 27.06
C ASP A 119 -16.83 -5.62 25.72
N ARG A 120 -16.85 -6.52 24.74
CA ARG A 120 -16.30 -6.32 23.41
C ARG A 120 -17.31 -5.61 22.54
N THR A 121 -16.81 -4.79 21.61
CA THR A 121 -17.62 -4.03 20.67
C THR A 121 -17.21 -4.34 19.23
N TYR A 122 -18.01 -3.91 18.26
CA TYR A 122 -17.67 -4.13 16.84
C TYR A 122 -16.37 -3.44 16.42
N SER A 123 -15.95 -2.38 17.12
CA SER A 123 -14.66 -1.74 16.87
C SER A 123 -13.46 -2.63 17.16
N ASP A 124 -13.61 -3.64 18.02
CA ASP A 124 -12.54 -4.61 18.31
C ASP A 124 -12.24 -5.54 17.14
N LEU A 125 -13.15 -5.64 16.16
CA LEU A 125 -13.00 -6.48 14.97
C LEU A 125 -12.24 -5.78 13.84
N VAL A 126 -12.06 -4.46 13.93
CA VAL A 126 -11.43 -3.63 12.89
C VAL A 126 -9.92 -3.85 12.90
N ARG A 127 -9.37 -4.28 11.77
CA ARG A 127 -7.92 -4.50 11.60
C ARG A 127 -7.31 -3.59 10.54
N PHE A 128 -8.10 -3.16 9.56
CA PHE A 128 -7.69 -2.23 8.52
C PHE A 128 -8.63 -1.04 8.42
N ALA A 129 -8.06 0.16 8.41
CA ALA A 129 -8.80 1.40 8.24
C ALA A 129 -8.17 2.22 7.10
N HIS A 130 -9.00 2.56 6.10
CA HIS A 130 -8.65 3.50 5.04
C HIS A 130 -9.57 4.72 5.15
N ILE A 131 -9.01 5.84 5.60
CA ILE A 131 -9.75 7.05 5.96
C ILE A 131 -9.27 8.20 5.09
N GLU A 132 -10.09 8.64 4.15
CA GLU A 132 -9.84 9.80 3.28
C GLU A 132 -10.57 11.07 3.79
N GLU A 133 -11.52 10.92 4.72
CA GLU A 133 -12.18 12.03 5.41
C GLU A 133 -11.49 12.34 6.76
N ILE A 134 -10.80 13.48 6.85
CA ILE A 134 -10.00 13.82 8.02
C ILE A 134 -10.82 13.93 9.32
N ASP A 135 -12.05 14.46 9.23
CA ASP A 135 -12.96 14.64 10.37
C ASP A 135 -13.39 13.29 10.99
N ALA A 136 -13.22 12.19 10.24
CA ALA A 136 -13.48 10.85 10.72
C ALA A 136 -12.29 10.26 11.49
N VAL A 137 -11.05 10.71 11.23
CA VAL A 137 -9.83 10.11 11.80
C VAL A 137 -9.91 10.05 13.32
N SER A 138 -10.16 11.17 13.99
CA SER A 138 -10.22 11.19 15.46
C SER A 138 -11.33 10.30 16.02
N LYS A 139 -12.47 10.18 15.33
CA LYS A 139 -13.60 9.35 15.78
C LYS A 139 -13.27 7.86 15.65
N ILE A 140 -12.63 7.47 14.55
CA ILE A 140 -12.26 6.07 14.29
C ILE A 140 -11.10 5.64 15.18
N LEU A 141 -10.02 6.42 15.26
CA LEU A 141 -8.84 6.06 16.05
C LEU A 141 -9.12 6.00 17.55
N ASN A 142 -10.05 6.83 18.05
CA ASN A 142 -10.50 6.73 19.45
C ASN A 142 -11.47 5.57 19.72
N SER A 143 -12.04 4.94 18.69
CA SER A 143 -12.98 3.84 18.86
C SER A 143 -12.36 2.47 18.55
N CYS A 144 -11.40 2.40 17.64
CA CYS A 144 -10.87 1.15 17.08
C CYS A 144 -9.39 0.97 17.46
N HIS A 145 -9.12 0.29 18.58
CA HIS A 145 -7.75 0.13 19.11
C HIS A 145 -6.98 -1.05 18.48
N ASN A 146 -7.68 -1.98 17.84
CA ASN A 146 -7.10 -3.19 17.25
C ASN A 146 -6.61 -3.03 15.80
N ILE A 147 -6.58 -1.80 15.29
CA ILE A 147 -6.11 -1.49 13.95
C ILE A 147 -4.64 -1.92 13.80
N THR A 148 -4.35 -2.67 12.74
CA THR A 148 -3.02 -3.14 12.36
C THR A 148 -2.47 -2.38 11.16
N HIS A 149 -3.34 -1.99 10.24
CA HIS A 149 -2.99 -1.30 9.01
C HIS A 149 -3.84 -0.04 8.93
N LEU A 150 -3.19 1.11 8.72
CA LEU A 150 -3.87 2.40 8.70
C LEU A 150 -3.41 3.21 7.50
N VAL A 151 -4.37 3.61 6.67
CA VAL A 151 -4.18 4.57 5.59
C VAL A 151 -4.98 5.81 5.92
N ILE A 152 -4.28 6.91 6.20
CA ILE A 152 -4.87 8.24 6.29
C ILE A 152 -4.59 8.96 4.99
N GLY A 153 -5.64 9.07 4.19
CA GLY A 153 -5.71 9.93 3.03
C GLY A 153 -6.33 11.29 3.38
N GLY A 154 -6.68 12.03 2.35
CA GLY A 154 -7.14 13.41 2.46
C GLY A 154 -6.64 14.25 1.30
N ASN A 155 -7.16 15.47 1.21
CA ASN A 155 -6.66 16.45 0.25
C ASN A 155 -5.21 16.78 0.57
N ASP A 156 -4.48 17.26 -0.43
CA ASP A 156 -3.05 17.55 -0.33
C ASP A 156 -2.73 18.74 0.61
N GLU A 157 -3.74 19.39 1.16
CA GLU A 157 -3.64 20.50 2.10
C GLU A 157 -3.13 20.04 3.48
N ILE A 158 -2.41 20.91 4.17
CA ILE A 158 -2.02 20.68 5.57
C ILE A 158 -3.29 20.67 6.43
N GLN A 159 -3.48 19.61 7.20
CA GLN A 159 -4.63 19.46 8.08
C GLN A 159 -4.18 19.24 9.52
N PHE A 160 -4.97 19.77 10.44
CA PHE A 160 -4.69 19.71 11.87
C PHE A 160 -5.56 18.64 12.52
N ILE A 161 -4.93 17.67 13.17
CA ILE A 161 -5.62 16.69 14.02
C ILE A 161 -5.12 16.86 15.47
N PRO A 162 -5.94 17.39 16.38
CA PRO A 162 -5.59 17.45 17.79
C PRO A 162 -5.27 16.07 18.36
N ASP A 163 -4.26 15.98 19.23
CA ASP A 163 -3.87 14.77 19.97
C ASP A 163 -3.53 13.56 19.09
N PHE A 164 -3.12 13.78 17.84
CA PHE A 164 -2.85 12.69 16.90
C PHE A 164 -1.80 11.69 17.41
N GLY A 165 -0.69 12.17 17.99
CA GLY A 165 0.32 11.30 18.60
C GLY A 165 -0.24 10.43 19.74
N THR A 166 -1.08 11.01 20.60
CA THR A 166 -1.76 10.27 21.67
C THR A 166 -2.70 9.21 21.11
N MET A 167 -3.44 9.52 20.05
CA MET A 167 -4.34 8.56 19.40
C MET A 167 -3.55 7.40 18.77
N LEU A 168 -2.46 7.70 18.05
CA LEU A 168 -1.59 6.68 17.47
C LEU A 168 -0.99 5.76 18.54
N SER A 169 -0.57 6.32 19.69
CA SER A 169 0.02 5.53 20.79
C SER A 169 -0.94 4.49 21.39
N LYS A 170 -2.25 4.70 21.26
CA LYS A 170 -3.27 3.73 21.71
C LYS A 170 -3.46 2.56 20.74
N LEU A 171 -2.90 2.64 19.53
CA LEU A 171 -2.99 1.59 18.52
C LEU A 171 -1.84 0.60 18.72
N GLU A 172 -1.88 -0.14 19.82
CA GLU A 172 -0.81 -1.07 20.20
C GLU A 172 -0.56 -2.14 19.13
N SER A 173 -1.58 -2.50 18.34
CA SER A 173 -1.49 -3.49 17.26
C SER A 173 -0.99 -2.92 15.93
N LEU A 174 -0.69 -1.63 15.82
CA LEU A 174 -0.36 -0.99 14.54
C LEU A 174 0.97 -1.52 13.97
N VAL A 175 0.91 -2.11 12.78
CA VAL A 175 2.04 -2.70 12.03
C VAL A 175 2.45 -1.82 10.85
N ALA A 176 1.47 -1.22 10.17
CA ALA A 176 1.71 -0.46 8.95
C ALA A 176 0.90 0.85 8.94
N LEU A 177 1.57 1.96 8.65
CA LEU A 177 0.97 3.29 8.62
C LEU A 177 1.33 4.03 7.33
N ARG A 178 0.32 4.58 6.69
CA ARG A 178 0.47 5.56 5.61
C ARG A 178 -0.25 6.84 5.94
N MET A 179 0.45 7.95 5.74
CA MET A 179 -0.11 9.30 5.87
C MET A 179 0.20 10.09 4.59
N LYS A 180 -0.84 10.31 3.78
CA LYS A 180 -0.72 11.15 2.58
C LYS A 180 -0.81 12.64 2.90
N THR A 181 -1.65 12.96 3.89
CA THR A 181 -1.88 14.33 4.32
C THR A 181 -0.89 14.70 5.42
N CYS A 182 -0.39 15.92 5.33
CA CYS A 182 0.35 16.58 6.39
C CYS A 182 -0.52 16.75 7.63
N ILE A 183 -0.29 15.96 8.69
CA ILE A 183 -0.98 16.12 9.97
C ILE A 183 -0.06 16.85 10.94
N SER A 184 -0.37 18.12 11.23
CA SER A 184 0.33 18.91 12.24
C SER A 184 -0.28 18.69 13.63
N PRO A 185 0.50 18.76 14.73
CA PRO A 185 -0.01 19.18 16.03
C PRO A 185 -0.39 20.68 15.98
N SER A 186 -1.23 21.13 16.91
CA SER A 186 -1.86 22.46 16.81
C SER A 186 -0.80 23.54 16.99
N PRO A 187 -0.85 24.65 16.23
CA PRO A 187 -0.03 25.81 16.53
C PRO A 187 -0.43 26.51 17.84
N ALA A 188 -1.59 26.17 18.42
CA ALA A 188 -2.09 26.73 19.66
C ALA A 188 -1.69 25.86 20.87
N GLU A 189 -0.42 25.93 21.28
CA GLU A 189 0.02 26.06 22.68
C GLU A 189 1.55 25.86 22.77
N ASN A 190 2.19 26.84 23.41
CA ASN A 190 3.63 26.95 23.57
C ASN A 190 4.18 25.82 24.47
N ASP A 191 4.60 24.71 23.90
CA ASP A 191 5.78 23.92 24.30
C ASP A 191 5.81 22.60 23.50
N ILE A 192 6.46 22.62 22.33
CA ILE A 192 6.72 21.40 21.52
C ILE A 192 7.44 20.31 22.34
N SER A 193 8.12 20.72 23.43
CA SER A 193 8.80 19.84 24.37
C SER A 193 7.88 18.95 25.23
N THR A 194 6.58 19.25 25.30
CA THR A 194 5.61 18.55 26.18
C THR A 194 4.60 17.66 25.45
N LEU A 195 4.57 17.70 24.11
CA LEU A 195 3.70 16.80 23.34
C LEU A 195 4.15 15.33 23.55
N PRO A 196 3.23 14.42 23.91
CA PRO A 196 3.57 13.03 24.14
C PRO A 196 4.12 12.41 22.85
N ARG A 197 5.36 11.93 22.93
CA ARG A 197 6.01 11.23 21.83
C ARG A 197 5.29 9.91 21.58
N PRO A 198 4.72 9.70 20.40
CA PRO A 198 4.00 8.47 20.16
C PRO A 198 4.97 7.29 20.18
N THR A 199 4.57 6.24 20.88
CA THR A 199 5.33 4.99 20.96
C THR A 199 4.59 3.93 20.16
N LEU A 200 5.18 3.48 19.05
CA LEU A 200 4.57 2.50 18.15
C LEU A 200 5.47 1.27 18.05
N GLN A 201 5.41 0.43 19.09
CA GLN A 201 6.32 -0.71 19.25
C GLN A 201 6.18 -1.75 18.13
N ASN A 202 4.99 -1.89 17.53
CA ASN A 202 4.74 -2.91 16.51
C ASN A 202 4.87 -2.37 15.08
N LEU A 203 5.11 -1.06 14.89
CA LEU A 203 5.18 -0.45 13.58
C LEU A 203 6.43 -0.91 12.84
N ARG A 204 6.22 -1.50 11.65
CA ARG A 204 7.27 -2.02 10.76
C ARG A 204 7.34 -1.28 9.44
N VAL A 205 6.21 -0.75 8.97
CA VAL A 205 6.09 -0.07 7.68
C VAL A 205 5.52 1.33 7.87
N LEU A 206 6.23 2.34 7.36
CA LEU A 206 5.83 3.73 7.43
C LEU A 206 5.94 4.40 6.06
N THR A 207 4.84 4.94 5.56
CA THR A 207 4.81 5.75 4.33
C THR A 207 4.39 7.18 4.65
N LEU A 208 5.26 8.14 4.34
CA LEU A 208 5.07 9.56 4.63
C LEU A 208 5.07 10.37 3.34
N SER A 209 4.07 11.24 3.16
CA SER A 209 4.19 12.34 2.18
C SER A 209 4.97 13.51 2.78
N LEU A 210 6.11 13.82 2.17
CA LEU A 210 6.97 14.96 2.47
C LEU A 210 6.42 16.23 1.83
N HIS A 211 6.47 17.34 2.56
CA HIS A 211 6.18 18.68 2.03
C HIS A 211 7.36 19.61 2.34
N VAL A 212 7.63 20.57 1.47
CA VAL A 212 8.74 21.52 1.68
C VAL A 212 8.37 22.52 2.78
N GLY A 213 9.27 22.73 3.75
CA GLY A 213 9.03 23.63 4.89
C GLY A 213 8.13 23.04 5.97
N SER A 214 7.87 21.73 5.90
CA SER A 214 7.01 21.03 6.86
C SER A 214 7.80 20.56 8.09
N HIS A 215 7.26 20.85 9.26
CA HIS A 215 7.73 20.31 10.54
C HIS A 215 7.33 18.83 10.75
N TYR A 216 6.64 18.16 9.81
CA TYR A 216 6.10 16.81 10.04
C TYR A 216 7.13 15.70 9.97
N VAL A 217 8.18 15.87 9.15
CA VAL A 217 9.34 14.97 9.23
C VAL A 217 9.97 15.11 10.62
N LEU A 218 10.09 16.33 11.12
CA LEU A 218 10.58 16.60 12.48
C LEU A 218 9.65 16.02 13.56
N ASP A 219 8.34 16.01 13.33
CA ASP A 219 7.40 15.38 14.24
C ASP A 219 7.61 13.86 14.25
N ALA A 220 7.67 13.21 13.08
CA ALA A 220 7.93 11.77 12.96
C ALA A 220 9.32 11.38 13.49
N CYS A 221 10.31 12.28 13.39
CA CYS A 221 11.62 12.13 14.02
C CYS A 221 11.53 11.97 15.55
N SER A 222 10.51 12.56 16.19
CA SER A 222 10.32 12.48 17.64
C SER A 222 9.63 11.19 18.12
N TRP A 223 9.11 10.37 17.20
CA TRP A 223 8.38 9.15 17.53
C TRP A 223 9.32 8.04 18.00
N ASP A 224 8.85 7.19 18.90
CA ASP A 224 9.57 5.97 19.29
C ASP A 224 9.05 4.77 18.48
N ILE A 225 9.81 4.38 17.45
CA ILE A 225 9.46 3.37 16.45
C ILE A 225 10.57 2.32 16.28
N PRO A 226 10.91 1.56 17.34
CA PRO A 226 12.14 0.77 17.40
C PRO A 226 12.20 -0.38 16.39
N ASN A 227 11.04 -0.85 15.91
CA ASN A 227 10.91 -2.00 15.02
C ASN A 227 10.67 -1.63 13.55
N LEU A 228 10.88 -0.36 13.19
CA LEU A 228 10.73 0.12 11.82
C LEU A 228 11.71 -0.57 10.87
N ARG A 229 11.21 -1.09 9.76
CA ARG A 229 12.01 -1.82 8.73
C ARG A 229 11.82 -1.27 7.33
N VAL A 230 10.64 -0.75 7.02
CA VAL A 230 10.28 -0.23 5.70
C VAL A 230 9.85 1.21 5.85
N VAL A 231 10.50 2.11 5.10
CA VAL A 231 10.15 3.52 5.05
C VAL A 231 10.02 3.95 3.60
N SER A 232 8.94 4.63 3.27
CA SER A 232 8.77 5.26 1.97
C SER A 232 8.43 6.73 2.13
N PHE A 233 9.18 7.58 1.44
CA PHE A 233 8.96 9.00 1.34
C PHE A 233 8.30 9.32 0.01
N GLY A 234 7.13 9.95 0.03
CA GLY A 234 6.45 10.45 -1.15
C GLY A 234 6.52 11.97 -1.23
N TYR A 235 6.43 12.55 -2.43
CA TYR A 235 6.23 13.99 -2.62
C TYR A 235 5.10 14.25 -3.60
N ILE A 236 4.15 15.11 -3.21
CA ILE A 236 2.92 15.36 -3.99
C ILE A 236 3.01 16.65 -4.82
N TYR A 237 3.80 17.64 -4.39
CA TYR A 237 3.83 18.97 -5.04
C TYR A 237 4.97 19.16 -6.04
N ALA A 238 5.01 20.32 -6.69
CA ALA A 238 6.14 20.77 -7.48
C ALA A 238 6.78 21.98 -6.78
N SER A 239 7.62 21.71 -5.77
CA SER A 239 8.45 22.74 -5.16
C SER A 239 9.87 22.64 -5.71
N PRO A 240 10.57 23.75 -5.93
CA PRO A 240 11.97 23.72 -6.35
C PRO A 240 12.90 23.10 -5.30
N ASN A 241 12.47 23.01 -4.03
CA ASN A 241 13.31 22.47 -2.96
C ASN A 241 13.12 20.95 -2.85
N SER A 242 14.23 20.21 -2.92
CA SER A 242 14.23 18.76 -2.68
C SER A 242 14.14 18.44 -1.19
N VAL A 243 13.42 17.38 -0.85
CA VAL A 243 13.41 16.83 0.52
C VAL A 243 14.05 15.45 0.51
N THR A 244 15.05 15.26 1.38
CA THR A 244 15.88 14.04 1.43
C THR A 244 15.45 13.04 2.51
N GLY A 245 14.70 13.49 3.53
CA GLY A 245 14.36 12.68 4.70
C GLY A 245 15.56 12.34 5.60
N GLU A 246 16.71 12.99 5.41
CA GLU A 246 17.97 12.64 6.09
C GLU A 246 17.88 12.71 7.61
N GLU A 247 17.24 13.74 8.17
CA GLU A 247 17.06 13.88 9.62
C GLU A 247 16.32 12.69 10.23
N PHE A 248 15.30 12.19 9.53
CA PHE A 248 14.56 11.00 9.94
C PHE A 248 15.46 9.76 9.89
N LEU A 249 16.24 9.61 8.81
CA LEU A 249 17.17 8.49 8.65
C LEU A 249 18.33 8.53 9.66
N GLN A 250 18.76 9.71 10.12
CA GLN A 250 19.77 9.82 11.19
C GLN A 250 19.28 9.20 12.50
N ILE A 251 17.97 9.28 12.78
CA ILE A 251 17.39 8.80 14.03
C ILE A 251 16.95 7.34 13.89
N HIS A 252 16.24 7.01 12.81
CA HIS A 252 15.55 5.72 12.64
C HIS A 252 16.20 4.80 11.59
N GLY A 253 17.19 5.29 10.83
CA GLY A 253 17.73 4.60 9.65
C GLY A 253 18.49 3.30 9.94
N SER A 254 19.03 3.15 11.15
CA SER A 254 19.90 2.02 11.51
C SER A 254 19.27 0.64 11.29
N ASN A 255 17.95 0.51 11.49
CA ASN A 255 17.21 -0.75 11.34
C ASN A 255 16.49 -0.90 9.99
N ILE A 256 16.54 0.11 9.12
CA ILE A 256 15.80 0.12 7.86
C ILE A 256 16.39 -0.91 6.88
N GLN A 257 15.52 -1.76 6.36
CA GLN A 257 15.83 -2.81 5.38
C GLN A 257 15.33 -2.46 3.98
N SER A 258 14.26 -1.66 3.89
CA SER A 258 13.69 -1.15 2.64
C SER A 258 13.42 0.34 2.73
N LEU A 259 13.90 1.09 1.74
CA LEU A 259 13.76 2.54 1.65
C LEU A 259 13.19 2.93 0.29
N GLY A 260 12.12 3.72 0.28
CA GLY A 260 11.46 4.21 -0.92
C GLY A 260 11.49 5.73 -1.04
N PHE A 261 11.68 6.21 -2.27
CA PHE A 261 11.53 7.61 -2.65
C PHE A 261 10.60 7.69 -3.84
N GLU A 262 9.44 8.30 -3.63
CA GLU A 262 8.37 8.43 -4.61
C GLU A 262 8.09 9.90 -4.93
N GLY A 263 7.96 10.22 -6.21
CA GLY A 263 7.64 11.58 -6.66
C GLY A 263 8.85 12.41 -7.02
N SER A 264 8.60 13.42 -7.85
CA SER A 264 9.63 14.02 -8.68
C SER A 264 10.66 14.88 -7.94
N HIS A 265 10.41 15.18 -6.66
CA HIS A 265 11.24 16.07 -5.83
C HIS A 265 11.84 15.35 -4.60
N CYS A 266 11.57 14.06 -4.43
CA CYS A 266 12.27 13.25 -3.44
C CYS A 266 13.69 12.95 -3.94
N THR A 267 14.69 13.28 -3.13
CA THR A 267 16.09 13.02 -3.43
C THR A 267 16.63 11.90 -2.58
N VAL A 268 17.29 10.94 -3.23
CA VAL A 268 17.96 9.83 -2.57
C VAL A 268 19.27 10.35 -1.95
N PRO A 269 19.53 10.15 -0.65
CA PRO A 269 20.82 10.44 -0.05
C PRO A 269 21.95 9.74 -0.83
N LYS A 270 23.04 10.46 -1.12
CA LYS A 270 24.14 9.95 -1.95
C LYS A 270 25.23 9.31 -1.11
N ALA A 271 26.12 8.55 -1.73
CA ALA A 271 27.22 7.93 -0.99
C ALA A 271 28.21 8.99 -0.47
N PRO A 272 28.84 8.75 0.69
CA PRO A 272 28.68 7.58 1.57
C PRO A 272 27.48 7.69 2.53
N LEU A 273 26.74 8.80 2.51
CA LEU A 273 25.71 9.12 3.50
C LEU A 273 24.64 8.03 3.63
N LEU A 274 24.12 7.50 2.52
CA LEU A 274 23.10 6.45 2.57
C LEU A 274 23.57 5.18 3.30
N GLU A 275 24.82 4.76 3.07
CA GLU A 275 25.40 3.57 3.70
C GLU A 275 25.66 3.78 5.20
N VAL A 276 25.95 5.03 5.60
CA VAL A 276 26.09 5.41 7.01
C VAL A 276 24.74 5.46 7.71
N LEU A 277 23.73 6.05 7.07
CA LEU A 277 22.40 6.22 7.65
C LEU A 277 21.60 4.90 7.70
N CYS A 278 21.73 4.06 6.68
CA CYS A 278 20.94 2.83 6.51
C CYS A 278 21.84 1.61 6.23
N PRO A 279 22.71 1.20 7.18
CA PRO A 279 23.71 0.16 6.96
C PRO A 279 23.12 -1.24 6.67
N HIS A 280 21.85 -1.47 7.01
CA HIS A 280 21.13 -2.73 6.78
C HIS A 280 20.20 -2.69 5.56
N LEU A 281 20.31 -1.64 4.72
CA LEU A 281 19.46 -1.46 3.56
C LEU A 281 19.72 -2.54 2.51
N THR A 282 18.67 -3.28 2.17
CA THR A 282 18.70 -4.35 1.16
C THR A 282 17.80 -4.07 -0.05
N HIS A 283 16.78 -3.23 0.13
CA HIS A 283 15.84 -2.84 -0.90
C HIS A 283 15.81 -1.32 -1.05
N LEU A 284 15.93 -0.81 -2.28
CA LEU A 284 15.79 0.61 -2.59
C LEU A 284 14.72 0.80 -3.67
N GLN A 285 13.70 1.60 -3.40
CA GLN A 285 12.70 1.99 -4.37
C GLN A 285 12.90 3.44 -4.79
N VAL A 286 12.93 3.70 -6.10
CA VAL A 286 13.01 5.04 -6.68
C VAL A 286 12.08 5.14 -7.89
N GLU A 287 11.73 6.36 -8.29
CA GLU A 287 10.85 6.61 -9.43
C GLU A 287 11.48 6.15 -10.75
N THR A 288 12.62 6.74 -11.13
CA THR A 288 13.37 6.44 -12.36
C THR A 288 14.83 6.10 -12.06
N PRO A 289 15.54 5.37 -12.95
CA PRO A 289 16.96 5.06 -12.78
C PRO A 289 17.86 6.28 -12.54
N SER A 290 17.63 7.36 -13.29
CA SER A 290 18.34 8.65 -13.16
C SER A 290 18.34 9.22 -11.74
N ARG A 291 17.37 8.86 -10.88
CA ARG A 291 17.35 9.27 -9.46
C ARG A 291 18.55 8.76 -8.65
N LEU A 292 19.26 7.74 -9.14
CA LEU A 292 20.49 7.26 -8.52
C LEU A 292 21.67 8.20 -8.79
N LEU A 293 21.62 9.02 -9.84
CA LEU A 293 22.63 10.05 -10.13
C LEU A 293 22.50 11.23 -9.16
N GLY A 294 23.64 11.81 -8.79
CA GLY A 294 23.67 13.16 -8.20
C GLY A 294 22.98 14.15 -9.15
N ALA A 295 22.40 15.22 -8.62
CA ALA A 295 21.89 16.29 -9.46
C ALA A 295 23.05 16.79 -10.34
N ASN A 296 22.99 16.51 -11.64
CA ASN A 296 23.96 17.03 -12.58
C ASN A 296 23.75 18.54 -12.71
N GLY A 297 24.67 19.29 -12.10
CA GLY A 297 25.26 20.52 -12.60
C GLY A 297 24.37 21.49 -13.39
N THR A 298 23.89 22.53 -12.70
CA THR A 298 24.06 23.89 -13.25
C THR A 298 25.44 24.45 -12.95
N ASP A 299 26.16 23.92 -11.96
CA ASP A 299 27.49 24.41 -11.59
C ASP A 299 28.53 23.28 -11.70
N GLY A 300 29.34 23.37 -12.77
CA GLY A 300 30.40 22.40 -13.05
C GLY A 300 31.52 22.52 -12.02
N ALA A 301 31.51 21.68 -10.99
CA ALA A 301 32.70 21.37 -10.18
C ALA A 301 32.51 20.21 -9.18
N GLU A 302 31.30 19.85 -8.78
CA GLU A 302 31.13 18.79 -7.79
C GLU A 302 31.08 17.41 -8.46
N ALA A 303 32.06 16.58 -8.13
CA ALA A 303 32.15 15.19 -8.58
C ALA A 303 30.79 14.50 -8.44
N ALA A 304 30.30 13.90 -9.52
CA ALA A 304 29.04 13.18 -9.58
C ALA A 304 28.91 12.22 -8.38
N THR A 305 28.21 12.66 -7.32
CA THR A 305 27.99 11.86 -6.13
C THR A 305 27.00 10.77 -6.50
N THR A 306 27.52 9.56 -6.69
CA THR A 306 26.70 8.41 -7.04
C THR A 306 26.09 7.80 -5.78
N CYS A 307 24.89 7.24 -5.89
CA CYS A 307 24.37 6.35 -4.87
C CYS A 307 25.14 5.03 -4.96
N THR A 308 26.23 4.90 -4.19
CA THR A 308 26.96 3.64 -4.01
C THR A 308 26.56 3.01 -2.68
N HIS A 309 25.96 1.82 -2.70
CA HIS A 309 25.61 1.10 -1.47
C HIS A 309 25.86 -0.40 -1.62
N ARG A 310 26.67 -0.98 -0.73
CA ARG A 310 27.12 -2.38 -0.83
C ARG A 310 26.11 -3.39 -0.32
N GLY A 311 25.13 -2.97 0.48
CA GLY A 311 24.08 -3.85 1.02
C GLY A 311 22.88 -4.08 0.11
N ILE A 312 22.64 -3.21 -0.88
CA ILE A 312 21.41 -3.25 -1.68
C ILE A 312 21.45 -4.46 -2.63
N ARG A 313 20.41 -5.29 -2.55
CA ARG A 313 20.21 -6.49 -3.35
C ARG A 313 19.03 -6.36 -4.30
N THR A 314 18.04 -5.56 -3.94
CA THR A 314 16.86 -5.31 -4.78
C THR A 314 16.71 -3.82 -5.02
N VAL A 315 16.47 -3.43 -6.28
CA VAL A 315 16.05 -2.07 -6.63
C VAL A 315 14.70 -2.12 -7.32
N THR A 316 13.79 -1.23 -6.95
CA THR A 316 12.49 -1.09 -7.60
C THR A 316 12.42 0.26 -8.31
N PHE A 317 12.15 0.24 -9.61
CA PHE A 317 11.87 1.44 -10.40
C PHE A 317 10.38 1.55 -10.61
N SER A 318 9.72 2.45 -9.86
CA SER A 318 8.25 2.51 -9.89
C SER A 318 7.75 3.00 -11.24
N ASP A 319 8.40 3.97 -11.90
CA ASP A 319 7.99 4.49 -13.22
C ASP A 319 8.51 3.64 -14.40
N MET A 320 9.24 2.57 -14.14
CA MET A 320 9.65 1.64 -15.18
C MET A 320 8.45 0.80 -15.63
N THR A 321 7.95 1.12 -16.82
CA THR A 321 6.88 0.40 -17.51
C THR A 321 7.43 -0.31 -18.74
N TRP A 322 6.64 -1.22 -19.33
CA TRP A 322 7.01 -1.79 -20.62
C TRP A 322 7.10 -0.71 -21.72
N GLU A 323 6.24 0.32 -21.67
CA GLU A 323 6.27 1.44 -22.62
C GLU A 323 7.58 2.22 -22.51
N SER A 324 8.10 2.42 -21.29
CA SER A 324 9.40 3.09 -21.03
C SER A 324 10.60 2.37 -21.69
N ILE A 325 10.42 1.09 -22.05
CA ILE A 325 11.47 0.22 -22.56
C ILE A 325 11.30 -0.05 -24.05
N THR A 326 10.06 -0.16 -24.53
CA THR A 326 9.76 -0.51 -25.93
C THR A 326 9.46 0.70 -26.81
N ASP A 327 8.97 1.82 -26.26
CA ASP A 327 8.56 3.01 -27.03
C ASP A 327 9.76 3.95 -27.26
N GLU A 328 10.03 4.30 -28.52
CA GLU A 328 11.10 5.25 -28.88
C GLU A 328 10.77 6.70 -28.53
N HIS A 329 9.49 7.05 -28.42
CA HIS A 329 9.04 8.43 -28.19
C HIS A 329 8.68 8.73 -26.73
N ARG A 330 8.55 7.69 -25.90
CA ARG A 330 8.23 7.77 -24.46
C ARG A 330 9.19 7.00 -23.57
N GLY A 331 10.30 6.54 -24.14
CA GLY A 331 11.29 5.73 -23.45
C GLY A 331 12.18 6.52 -22.49
N PHE A 332 12.97 5.77 -21.74
CA PHE A 332 14.05 6.31 -20.90
C PHE A 332 15.01 7.21 -21.67
N ASP A 333 15.50 8.26 -21.01
CA ASP A 333 16.53 9.14 -21.56
C ASP A 333 17.93 8.48 -21.53
N GLU A 334 18.94 9.15 -22.09
CA GLU A 334 20.31 8.62 -22.09
C GLU A 334 20.88 8.43 -20.69
N ASN A 335 20.47 9.24 -19.70
CA ASN A 335 20.92 9.13 -18.32
C ASN A 335 20.37 7.86 -17.68
N ASP A 336 19.07 7.61 -17.82
CA ASP A 336 18.39 6.43 -17.33
C ASP A 336 19.02 5.15 -17.92
N ILE A 337 19.25 5.13 -19.23
CA ILE A 337 19.90 3.99 -19.92
C ILE A 337 21.32 3.78 -19.38
N THR A 338 22.08 4.87 -19.23
CA THR A 338 23.46 4.81 -18.70
C THR A 338 23.48 4.29 -17.27
N VAL A 339 22.56 4.71 -16.42
CA VAL A 339 22.45 4.21 -15.03
C VAL A 339 22.13 2.72 -15.03
N LEU A 340 21.15 2.28 -15.82
CA LEU A 340 20.76 0.88 -15.89
C LEU A 340 21.91 -0.03 -16.33
N GLN A 341 22.66 0.39 -17.36
CA GLN A 341 23.85 -0.34 -17.84
C GLN A 341 24.95 -0.44 -16.78
N ASN A 342 25.10 0.60 -15.96
CA ASN A 342 26.14 0.70 -14.95
C ASN A 342 25.68 0.30 -13.54
N LEU A 343 24.43 -0.13 -13.39
CA LEU A 343 23.74 -0.37 -12.12
C LEU A 343 24.60 -1.22 -11.18
N CYS A 344 25.07 -2.37 -11.65
CA CYS A 344 25.84 -3.30 -10.83
C CYS A 344 27.34 -3.01 -10.84
N ALA A 345 27.85 -2.33 -11.86
CA ALA A 345 29.27 -2.03 -11.96
C ALA A 345 29.68 -0.86 -11.05
N HIS A 346 28.80 0.12 -10.89
CA HIS A 346 29.15 1.41 -10.29
C HIS A 346 28.24 1.85 -9.14
N TYR A 347 26.97 1.43 -9.08
CA TYR A 347 26.02 1.93 -8.09
C TYR A 347 25.70 0.88 -7.00
N LEU A 348 25.31 -0.31 -7.41
CA LEU A 348 24.74 -1.36 -6.55
C LEU A 348 25.50 -2.69 -6.78
N PRO A 349 26.73 -2.85 -6.26
CA PRO A 349 27.58 -4.01 -6.58
C PRO A 349 27.02 -5.36 -6.09
N SER A 350 26.14 -5.35 -5.09
CA SER A 350 25.52 -6.55 -4.52
C SER A 350 24.16 -6.90 -5.12
N LEU A 351 23.74 -6.18 -6.17
CA LEU A 351 22.42 -6.34 -6.76
C LEU A 351 22.15 -7.77 -7.24
N LYS A 352 20.94 -8.25 -6.97
CA LYS A 352 20.39 -9.54 -7.38
C LYS A 352 19.06 -9.42 -8.10
N GLU A 353 18.36 -8.30 -7.93
CA GLU A 353 17.02 -8.16 -8.46
C GLU A 353 16.70 -6.71 -8.83
N VAL A 354 16.08 -6.53 -10.00
CA VAL A 354 15.50 -5.28 -10.46
C VAL A 354 14.01 -5.49 -10.64
N ARG A 355 13.20 -4.69 -9.95
CA ARG A 355 11.75 -4.75 -9.96
C ARG A 355 11.13 -3.58 -10.72
N CYS A 356 10.03 -3.83 -11.41
CA CYS A 356 9.25 -2.82 -12.12
C CYS A 356 7.77 -3.20 -12.15
N LEU A 357 6.86 -2.22 -12.28
CA LEU A 357 5.42 -2.51 -12.31
C LEU A 357 4.97 -3.21 -13.61
N TRP A 358 5.69 -3.01 -14.72
CA TRP A 358 5.42 -3.66 -16.01
C TRP A 358 3.97 -3.52 -16.53
N ILE A 359 3.28 -2.45 -16.15
CA ILE A 359 1.93 -2.07 -16.63
C ILE A 359 2.02 -0.90 -17.62
N PRO A 360 1.03 -0.67 -18.51
CA PRO A 360 0.99 0.51 -19.35
C PRO A 360 0.91 1.80 -18.51
N ALA A 361 1.59 2.87 -18.93
CA ALA A 361 1.62 4.13 -18.16
C ALA A 361 0.25 4.87 -18.12
N SER A 362 -0.72 4.46 -18.93
CA SER A 362 -2.07 5.03 -18.93
C SER A 362 -3.15 3.96 -19.18
N SER A 363 -3.62 3.31 -18.11
CA SER A 363 -4.66 2.28 -18.20
C SER A 363 -6.04 2.82 -18.65
N ILE A 364 -6.28 4.13 -18.56
CA ILE A 364 -7.61 4.73 -18.80
C ILE A 364 -7.91 5.00 -20.29
N ARG A 365 -6.92 5.23 -21.16
CA ARG A 365 -7.19 5.71 -22.55
C ARG A 365 -7.05 4.70 -23.68
N ARG A 366 -6.65 3.45 -23.43
CA ARG A 366 -6.27 2.52 -24.51
C ARG A 366 -7.08 1.23 -24.67
N ARG A 367 -8.27 1.07 -24.05
CA ARG A 367 -9.17 -0.05 -24.43
C ARG A 367 -9.54 -0.05 -25.93
N ALA A 368 -9.48 1.09 -26.61
CA ALA A 368 -9.71 1.20 -28.05
C ALA A 368 -8.44 1.06 -28.93
N ARG A 369 -7.22 1.13 -28.37
CA ARG A 369 -5.95 1.01 -29.11
C ARG A 369 -5.16 -0.27 -28.79
N SER A 370 -5.52 -1.00 -27.73
CA SER A 370 -4.83 -2.22 -27.31
C SER A 370 -4.87 -3.35 -28.35
N ARG A 371 -5.87 -3.37 -29.25
CA ARG A 371 -5.92 -4.36 -30.34
C ARG A 371 -4.80 -4.18 -31.37
N GLN A 372 -4.27 -2.97 -31.54
CA GLN A 372 -3.21 -2.68 -32.52
C GLN A 372 -1.80 -2.86 -31.93
N TYR A 373 -1.64 -2.65 -30.62
CA TYR A 373 -0.38 -2.89 -29.89
C TYR A 373 -0.19 -4.34 -29.40
N ARG A 374 -1.16 -5.23 -29.69
CA ARG A 374 -0.98 -6.69 -29.53
C ARG A 374 0.05 -7.26 -30.53
N GLU A 375 0.47 -6.48 -31.52
CA GLU A 375 1.56 -6.84 -32.43
C GLU A 375 2.90 -6.65 -31.72
N GLN A 376 3.43 -7.75 -31.20
CA GLN A 376 4.81 -7.99 -30.73
C GLN A 376 5.50 -6.82 -29.98
N LEU A 377 5.48 -6.89 -28.65
CA LEU A 377 6.33 -6.06 -27.80
C LEU A 377 7.79 -6.48 -27.98
N HIS A 378 8.48 -5.86 -28.95
CA HIS A 378 9.91 -6.07 -29.14
C HIS A 378 10.70 -5.18 -28.19
N PHE A 379 11.57 -5.79 -27.38
CA PHE A 379 12.55 -5.03 -26.61
C PHE A 379 13.50 -4.29 -27.54
N ARG A 380 13.79 -3.02 -27.21
CA ARG A 380 14.83 -2.25 -27.89
C ARG A 380 16.18 -2.93 -27.70
N ILE A 381 17.06 -2.80 -28.69
CA ILE A 381 18.37 -3.49 -28.74
C ILE A 381 19.15 -3.26 -27.44
N TRP A 382 19.25 -2.01 -26.98
CA TRP A 382 19.97 -1.66 -25.76
C TRP A 382 19.44 -2.39 -24.52
N PHE A 383 18.14 -2.66 -24.46
CA PHE A 383 17.53 -3.34 -23.32
C PHE A 383 17.69 -4.86 -23.41
N ARG A 384 17.68 -5.43 -24.62
CA ARG A 384 18.02 -6.84 -24.84
C ARG A 384 19.45 -7.13 -24.39
N ASP A 385 20.39 -6.26 -24.77
CA ASP A 385 21.79 -6.37 -24.36
C ASP A 385 21.94 -6.26 -22.83
N LEU A 386 21.18 -5.35 -22.22
CA LEU A 386 21.12 -5.19 -20.76
C LEU A 386 20.57 -6.42 -20.06
N LEU A 387 19.43 -6.95 -20.51
CA LEU A 387 18.81 -8.16 -19.95
C LEU A 387 19.75 -9.36 -20.06
N TRP A 388 20.38 -9.53 -21.23
CA TRP A 388 21.38 -10.58 -21.43
C TRP A 388 22.53 -10.47 -20.42
N GLU A 389 23.03 -9.25 -20.20
CA GLU A 389 24.08 -9.01 -19.23
C GLU A 389 23.63 -9.29 -17.79
N TRP A 390 22.40 -8.91 -17.43
CA TRP A 390 21.82 -9.19 -16.13
C TRP A 390 21.63 -10.69 -15.88
N GLU A 391 21.06 -11.43 -16.84
CA GLU A 391 20.92 -12.88 -16.77
C GLU A 391 22.29 -13.57 -16.59
N ARG A 392 23.30 -13.15 -17.37
CA ARG A 392 24.69 -13.65 -17.25
C ARG A 392 25.27 -13.42 -15.86
N ARG A 393 24.93 -12.29 -15.22
CA ARG A 393 25.33 -11.93 -13.86
C ARG A 393 24.40 -12.49 -12.76
N LYS A 394 23.38 -13.27 -13.12
CA LYS A 394 22.36 -13.82 -12.22
C LYS A 394 21.56 -12.74 -11.49
N ILE A 395 21.24 -11.67 -12.18
CA ILE A 395 20.34 -10.61 -11.74
C ILE A 395 18.97 -10.89 -12.35
N ARG A 396 17.93 -10.98 -11.53
CA ARG A 396 16.56 -11.20 -11.99
C ARG A 396 15.90 -9.88 -12.30
N PHE A 397 15.24 -9.79 -13.45
CA PHE A 397 14.33 -8.70 -13.75
C PHE A 397 12.89 -9.18 -13.50
N VAL A 398 12.17 -8.53 -12.58
CA VAL A 398 10.96 -9.07 -11.97
C VAL A 398 9.83 -8.05 -12.05
N ARG A 399 8.62 -8.54 -12.35
CA ARG A 399 7.40 -7.75 -12.25
C ARG A 399 6.96 -7.62 -10.79
N SER A 400 6.75 -6.41 -10.31
CA SER A 400 6.35 -6.13 -8.92
C SER A 400 4.92 -6.57 -8.59
N ASP A 401 4.05 -6.75 -9.58
CA ASP A 401 2.64 -7.12 -9.41
C ASP A 401 2.42 -8.63 -9.26
N THR A 402 3.25 -9.43 -9.92
CA THR A 402 3.07 -10.89 -10.09
C THR A 402 4.28 -11.69 -9.62
N ASP A 403 5.38 -11.02 -9.25
CA ASP A 403 6.70 -11.62 -9.01
C ASP A 403 7.22 -12.49 -10.17
N LYS A 404 6.63 -12.35 -11.37
CA LYS A 404 7.08 -13.08 -12.56
C LYS A 404 8.43 -12.52 -13.02
N VAL A 405 9.40 -13.40 -13.22
CA VAL A 405 10.67 -13.07 -13.86
C VAL A 405 10.43 -12.81 -15.35
N ILE A 406 10.93 -11.67 -15.83
CA ILE A 406 10.97 -11.32 -17.25
C ILE A 406 12.36 -11.72 -17.76
N SER A 407 12.36 -12.56 -18.78
CA SER A 407 13.56 -13.08 -19.43
C SER A 407 13.63 -12.70 -20.91
N LEU A 408 14.78 -12.91 -21.53
CA LEU A 408 14.93 -12.78 -22.98
C LEU A 408 13.99 -13.70 -23.76
N ASP A 409 13.70 -14.89 -23.24
CA ASP A 409 12.80 -15.85 -23.88
C ASP A 409 11.35 -15.34 -23.91
N ASP A 410 10.97 -14.46 -22.96
CA ASP A 410 9.66 -13.84 -22.98
C ASP A 410 9.55 -12.73 -24.07
N SER A 411 10.66 -12.27 -24.65
CA SER A 411 10.66 -11.26 -25.74
C SER A 411 10.13 -11.80 -27.07
N GLU A 412 10.06 -13.12 -27.21
CA GLU A 412 9.51 -13.81 -28.39
C GLU A 412 8.08 -14.36 -28.15
N MET A 413 7.53 -14.21 -26.92
CA MET A 413 6.19 -14.72 -26.60
C MET A 413 5.07 -13.83 -27.16
N ASP A 414 4.12 -14.48 -27.82
CA ASP A 414 2.86 -13.93 -28.30
C ASP A 414 2.17 -13.11 -27.18
N SER A 415 1.84 -11.85 -27.46
CA SER A 415 1.33 -10.86 -26.50
C SER A 415 0.11 -11.34 -25.69
N ARG A 416 -0.58 -12.37 -26.18
CA ARG A 416 -1.70 -13.06 -25.53
C ARG A 416 -1.35 -13.67 -24.17
N SER A 417 -0.12 -14.13 -23.92
CA SER A 417 0.25 -14.75 -22.63
C SER A 417 0.44 -13.72 -21.51
N TRP A 418 0.80 -12.49 -21.85
CA TRP A 418 1.11 -11.41 -20.89
C TRP A 418 -0.12 -10.73 -20.31
N PHE A 419 -1.22 -10.70 -21.07
CA PHE A 419 -2.47 -10.03 -20.70
C PHE A 419 -3.58 -11.01 -20.30
N SER A 420 -3.34 -12.33 -20.34
CA SER A 420 -4.35 -13.34 -19.99
C SER A 420 -4.67 -13.40 -18.49
N ALA A 421 -3.83 -12.82 -17.62
CA ALA A 421 -4.12 -12.76 -16.17
C ALA A 421 -5.23 -11.74 -15.85
N ASP A 422 -5.35 -10.67 -16.64
CA ASP A 422 -6.39 -9.63 -16.45
C ASP A 422 -7.77 -10.07 -16.99
N GLU A 423 -7.83 -11.08 -17.87
CA GLU A 423 -9.08 -11.55 -18.50
C GLU A 423 -9.82 -12.61 -17.66
N LEU A 424 -9.28 -13.09 -16.54
CA LEU A 424 -9.92 -14.11 -15.69
C LEU A 424 -10.81 -13.56 -14.56
N CYS A 425 -10.78 -12.25 -14.28
CA CYS A 425 -11.57 -11.66 -13.18
C CYS A 425 -12.91 -11.02 -13.60
N THR A 426 -13.31 -11.12 -14.88
CA THR A 426 -14.57 -10.50 -15.38
C THR A 426 -15.58 -11.49 -15.98
N ARG A 427 -15.42 -12.79 -15.72
CA ARG A 427 -16.36 -13.82 -16.18
C ARG A 427 -17.26 -14.35 -15.06
N THR A 428 -17.97 -13.45 -14.38
CA THR A 428 -19.08 -13.82 -13.47
C THR A 428 -20.39 -13.09 -13.73
N ASP A 429 -20.52 -12.31 -14.80
CA ASP A 429 -21.83 -11.80 -15.26
C ASP A 429 -22.25 -12.43 -16.58
N ALA A 430 -22.55 -13.73 -16.53
CA ALA A 430 -23.46 -14.41 -17.45
C ALA A 430 -23.80 -15.80 -16.91
N ILE A 431 -24.79 -15.88 -16.02
CA ILE A 431 -25.95 -16.81 -16.01
C ILE A 431 -26.95 -16.30 -14.97
#